data_AF-A0A3D4RRU9-F1
#
_entry.id   AF-A0A3D4RRU9-F1
#
_cell.length_a   1.000
_cell.length_b   1.000
_cell.length_c   1.000
_cell.angle_alpha   90.00
_cell.angle_beta   90.00
_cell.angle_gamma   90.00
#
_symmetry.space_group_name_H-M   'P 1'
#
loop_
_entity.id
_entity.type
_entity.pdbx_description
1 polymer ?
#
loop_
_entity_poly.entity_id
_entity_poly.type
_entity_poly.pdbx_seq_one_letter_code
_entity_poly.pdbx_strand_id
1 'polypeptide(L)'
;MQQSAWRQNALKAADDRNRLFAQAIAIKPKPHQRPNMQPNRTLFVIITAILLFGGCSRDPIGADNRMAQRALGQCRHEQALQLTDNAIERGSERNAQQALMLKAAILRDRGDQAAAEALYPQITETWEAIKRRTLSPEQREREIRMFIDVARNERIAQGIAANCGNATSLP
;
A
#
# COMPACT_ATOMS: atom_id res chain seq x y z
N MET A 1 -41.40 -7.32 13.71
CA MET A 1 -41.33 -8.51 12.82
C MET A 1 -40.34 -8.40 11.65
N GLN A 2 -39.86 -7.21 11.24
CA GLN A 2 -38.91 -7.09 10.10
C GLN A 2 -37.44 -7.48 10.39
N GLN A 3 -36.99 -7.49 11.65
CA GLN A 3 -35.60 -7.79 12.01
C GLN A 3 -35.19 -9.26 11.83
N SER A 4 -36.14 -10.21 11.88
CA SER A 4 -35.83 -11.64 11.73
C SER A 4 -35.53 -12.02 10.27
N ALA A 5 -36.22 -11.39 9.31
CA ALA A 5 -36.04 -11.65 7.89
C ALA A 5 -34.65 -11.23 7.38
N TRP A 6 -34.12 -10.11 7.88
CA TRP A 6 -32.78 -9.64 7.51
C TRP A 6 -31.66 -10.58 7.98
N ARG A 7 -31.78 -11.15 9.18
CA ARG A 7 -30.80 -12.12 9.71
C ARG A 7 -30.79 -13.43 8.93
N GLN A 8 -31.97 -13.92 8.54
CA GLN A 8 -32.08 -15.16 7.75
C GLN A 8 -31.50 -15.00 6.34
N ASN A 9 -31.72 -13.84 5.70
CA ASN A 9 -31.15 -13.55 4.38
C ASN A 9 -29.62 -13.41 4.42
N ALA A 10 -29.07 -12.80 5.47
CA ALA A 10 -27.61 -12.67 5.63
C ALA A 10 -26.91 -14.02 5.85
N LEU A 11 -27.53 -14.91 6.64
CA LEU A 11 -27.00 -16.27 6.88
C LEU A 11 -27.03 -17.12 5.60
N LYS A 12 -28.11 -17.05 4.81
CA LYS A 12 -28.21 -17.77 3.55
C LYS A 12 -27.17 -17.29 2.52
N ALA A 13 -26.92 -15.99 2.45
CA ALA A 13 -25.91 -15.41 1.56
C ALA A 13 -24.46 -15.75 1.95
N ALA A 14 -24.20 -16.07 3.23
CA ALA A 14 -22.90 -16.53 3.69
C ALA A 14 -22.67 -18.02 3.35
N ASP A 15 -23.71 -18.85 3.48
CA ASP A 15 -23.65 -20.29 3.18
C ASP A 15 -23.47 -20.57 1.67
N ASP A 16 -24.17 -19.80 0.81
CA ASP A 16 -24.04 -19.90 -0.64
C ASP A 16 -22.62 -19.53 -1.13
N ARG A 17 -21.94 -18.58 -0.47
CA ARG A 17 -20.53 -18.25 -0.81
C ARG A 17 -19.58 -19.38 -0.46
N ASN A 18 -19.74 -20.02 0.70
CA ASN A 18 -18.90 -21.15 1.09
C ASN A 18 -19.06 -22.35 0.16
N ARG A 19 -20.27 -22.60 -0.37
CA ARG A 19 -20.50 -23.64 -1.38
C ARG A 19 -19.79 -23.37 -2.71
N LEU A 20 -19.73 -22.12 -3.15
CA LEU A 20 -19.02 -21.76 -4.39
C LEU A 20 -17.50 -21.91 -4.26
N PHE A 21 -16.92 -21.62 -3.08
CA PHE A 21 -15.49 -21.87 -2.85
C PHE A 21 -15.14 -23.37 -2.79
N ALA A 22 -16.03 -24.22 -2.28
CA ALA A 22 -15.79 -25.66 -2.22
C ALA A 22 -15.78 -26.35 -3.60
N GLN A 23 -16.49 -25.82 -4.59
CA GLN A 23 -16.53 -26.41 -5.94
C GLN A 23 -15.31 -26.06 -6.80
N ALA A 24 -14.52 -25.04 -6.43
CA ALA A 24 -13.35 -24.60 -7.20
C ALA A 24 -12.07 -25.46 -6.98
N ILE A 25 -12.08 -26.39 -6.01
CA ILE A 25 -10.87 -27.15 -5.61
C ILE A 25 -10.78 -28.53 -6.31
N ALA A 26 -11.80 -28.93 -7.07
CA ALA A 26 -11.89 -30.29 -7.64
C ALA A 26 -11.42 -30.45 -9.10
N ILE A 27 -10.55 -29.57 -9.62
CA ILE A 27 -9.98 -29.73 -10.97
C ILE A 27 -8.64 -30.46 -10.85
N LYS A 28 -8.66 -31.81 -10.99
CA LYS A 28 -7.45 -32.61 -11.18
C LYS A 28 -6.74 -32.16 -12.47
N PRO A 29 -5.48 -31.71 -12.43
CA PRO A 29 -4.74 -31.39 -13.65
C PRO A 29 -4.48 -32.67 -14.44
N LYS A 30 -4.84 -32.62 -15.73
CA LYS A 30 -4.56 -33.68 -16.72
C LYS A 30 -3.05 -33.77 -16.91
N PRO A 31 -2.41 -34.95 -16.85
CA PRO A 31 -0.99 -35.07 -17.12
C PRO A 31 -0.73 -34.78 -18.61
N HIS A 32 -0.16 -33.62 -18.91
CA HIS A 32 0.38 -33.33 -20.24
C HIS A 32 1.71 -34.06 -20.41
N GLN A 33 1.71 -35.04 -21.32
CA GLN A 33 2.93 -35.61 -21.91
C GLN A 33 3.75 -34.48 -22.53
N ARG A 34 4.96 -34.26 -22.03
CA ARG A 34 5.90 -33.31 -22.60
C ARG A 34 6.52 -33.92 -23.86
N PRO A 35 6.44 -33.27 -25.03
CA PRO A 35 7.26 -33.66 -26.16
C PRO A 35 8.74 -33.48 -25.80
N ASN A 36 9.53 -34.49 -26.09
CA ASN A 36 10.95 -34.57 -25.84
C ASN A 36 11.68 -33.61 -26.80
N MET A 37 11.76 -32.33 -26.43
CA MET A 37 12.56 -31.33 -27.13
C MET A 37 13.98 -31.36 -26.55
N GLN A 38 14.92 -31.83 -27.36
CA GLN A 38 16.35 -31.74 -27.04
C GLN A 38 16.74 -30.25 -26.87
N PRO A 39 17.41 -29.87 -25.77
CA PRO A 39 17.76 -28.49 -25.51
C PRO A 39 18.93 -28.07 -26.41
N ASN A 40 18.64 -27.26 -27.44
CA ASN A 40 19.63 -26.44 -28.10
C ASN A 40 20.18 -25.42 -27.07
N ARG A 41 21.34 -25.73 -26.50
CA ARG A 41 22.02 -25.02 -25.39
C ARG A 41 22.35 -23.56 -25.69
N THR A 42 22.26 -23.11 -26.93
CA THR A 42 22.69 -21.78 -27.36
C THR A 42 21.62 -20.70 -27.23
N LEU A 43 20.32 -21.05 -27.14
CA LEU A 43 19.23 -20.06 -27.08
C LEU A 43 18.85 -19.63 -25.65
N PHE A 44 19.24 -20.41 -24.63
CA PHE A 44 18.87 -20.17 -23.23
C PHE A 44 19.63 -19.00 -22.58
N VAL A 45 20.82 -18.66 -23.08
CA VAL A 45 21.66 -17.61 -22.49
C VAL A 45 21.08 -16.21 -22.73
N ILE A 46 20.43 -15.98 -23.89
CA ILE A 46 19.90 -14.66 -24.25
C ILE A 46 18.58 -14.35 -23.50
N ILE A 47 17.69 -15.35 -23.34
CA ILE A 47 16.40 -15.15 -22.65
C ILE A 47 16.60 -14.94 -21.13
N THR A 48 17.61 -15.58 -20.54
CA THR A 48 17.93 -15.40 -19.11
C THR A 48 18.47 -14.01 -18.81
N ALA A 49 19.26 -13.42 -19.73
CA ALA A 49 19.74 -12.04 -19.59
C ALA A 49 18.59 -11.01 -19.69
N ILE A 50 17.61 -11.22 -20.57
CA ILE A 50 16.47 -10.30 -20.72
C ILE A 50 15.54 -10.35 -19.49
N LEU A 51 15.40 -11.48 -18.81
CA LEU A 51 14.62 -11.58 -17.57
C LEU A 51 15.33 -11.01 -16.33
N LEU A 52 16.66 -10.92 -16.34
CA LEU A 52 17.44 -10.33 -15.25
C LEU A 52 17.62 -8.81 -15.39
N PHE A 53 17.58 -8.27 -16.61
CA PHE A 53 17.71 -6.83 -16.87
C PHE A 53 16.40 -6.15 -17.33
N GLY A 54 15.39 -6.93 -17.73
CA GLY A 54 14.09 -6.46 -18.18
C GLY A 54 13.12 -6.20 -17.04
N GLY A 55 13.37 -5.13 -16.29
CA GLY A 55 12.31 -4.41 -15.57
C GLY A 55 11.79 -5.10 -14.30
N CYS A 56 12.55 -5.00 -13.20
CA CYS A 56 11.90 -4.82 -11.91
C CYS A 56 10.94 -3.62 -12.09
N SER A 57 9.63 -3.86 -12.03
CA SER A 57 8.65 -2.81 -12.23
C SER A 57 9.00 -1.67 -11.29
N ARG A 58 9.24 -0.49 -11.89
CA ARG A 58 9.65 0.69 -11.13
C ARG A 58 8.57 0.90 -10.08
N ASP A 59 8.97 0.78 -8.83
CA ASP A 59 8.06 0.90 -7.71
C ASP A 59 7.25 2.21 -7.88
N PRO A 60 5.92 2.16 -8.08
CA PRO A 60 5.14 3.34 -8.40
C PRO A 60 5.09 4.34 -7.24
N ILE A 61 5.47 3.93 -6.02
CA ILE A 61 5.61 4.78 -4.84
C ILE A 61 7.07 5.15 -4.52
N GLY A 62 8.03 4.36 -4.99
CA GLY A 62 9.45 4.49 -4.69
C GLY A 62 9.85 3.82 -3.36
N ALA A 63 11.10 3.36 -3.30
CA ALA A 63 11.62 2.56 -2.20
C ALA A 63 11.55 3.29 -0.85
N ASP A 64 11.97 4.56 -0.80
CA ASP A 64 11.98 5.35 0.43
C ASP A 64 10.57 5.59 0.98
N ASN A 65 9.61 5.96 0.12
CA ASN A 65 8.21 6.12 0.53
C ASN A 65 7.59 4.81 1.02
N ARG A 66 7.94 3.67 0.40
CA ARG A 66 7.51 2.35 0.86
C ARG A 66 8.07 2.03 2.24
N MET A 67 9.36 2.30 2.46
CA MET A 67 9.99 2.11 3.76
C MET A 67 9.39 3.06 4.81
N ALA A 68 9.10 4.31 4.44
CA ALA A 68 8.46 5.29 5.31
C ALA A 68 7.07 4.81 5.74
N GLN A 69 6.26 4.29 4.82
CA GLN A 69 4.94 3.75 5.12
C GLN A 69 5.02 2.56 6.11
N ARG A 70 6.02 1.69 5.94
CA ARG A 70 6.26 0.58 6.89
C ARG A 70 6.69 1.09 8.26
N ALA A 71 7.60 2.05 8.31
CA ALA A 71 8.04 2.68 9.56
C ALA A 71 6.87 3.35 10.28
N LEU A 72 5.98 4.03 9.56
CA LEU A 72 4.73 4.58 10.11
C LEU A 72 3.84 3.48 10.68
N GLY A 73 3.66 2.36 9.96
CA GLY A 73 2.95 1.18 10.46
C GLY A 73 3.57 0.56 11.72
N GLN A 74 4.84 0.83 12.01
CA GLN A 74 5.55 0.38 13.21
C GLN A 74 5.65 1.46 14.31
N CYS A 75 4.93 2.58 14.17
CA CYS A 75 5.01 3.71 15.08
C CYS A 75 6.42 4.33 15.21
N ARG A 76 7.25 4.21 14.17
CA ARG A 76 8.59 4.80 14.10
C ARG A 76 8.54 6.14 13.34
N HIS A 77 7.88 7.14 13.92
CA HIS A 77 7.62 8.42 13.23
C HIS A 77 8.90 9.12 12.76
N GLU A 78 9.94 9.20 13.59
CA GLU A 78 11.19 9.87 13.21
C GLU A 78 11.89 9.19 12.01
N GLN A 79 11.93 7.85 12.00
CA GLN A 79 12.46 7.11 10.86
C GLN A 79 11.60 7.33 9.60
N ALA A 80 10.27 7.34 9.75
CA ALA A 80 9.37 7.58 8.65
C ALA A 80 9.56 9.00 8.06
N LEU A 81 9.73 10.01 8.92
CA LEU A 81 10.01 11.40 8.50
C LEU A 81 11.33 11.48 7.72
N GLN A 82 12.41 10.90 8.24
CA GLN A 82 13.70 10.88 7.56
C GLN A 82 13.61 10.21 6.17
N LEU A 83 12.85 9.12 6.05
CA LEU A 83 12.65 8.44 4.78
C LEU A 83 11.82 9.28 3.80
N THR A 84 10.79 9.99 4.26
CA THR A 84 10.08 10.95 3.40
C THR A 84 10.98 12.11 2.96
N ASP A 85 11.88 12.59 3.82
CA ASP A 85 12.83 13.66 3.46
C ASP A 85 13.80 13.19 2.36
N ASN A 86 14.32 11.97 2.47
CA ASN A 86 15.13 11.35 1.44
C ASN A 86 14.38 11.24 0.10
N ALA A 87 13.11 10.83 0.14
CA ALA A 87 12.28 10.70 -1.05
C ALA A 87 11.96 12.07 -1.70
N ILE A 88 11.82 13.13 -0.91
CA ILE A 88 11.64 14.51 -1.39
C ILE A 88 12.91 15.01 -2.06
N GLU A 89 14.08 14.78 -1.45
CA GLU A 89 15.37 15.29 -1.94
C GLU A 89 15.85 14.55 -3.20
N ARG A 90 15.72 13.21 -3.23
CA ARG A 90 16.38 12.35 -4.22
C ARG A 90 15.42 11.61 -5.15
N GLY A 91 14.12 11.71 -4.90
CA GLY A 91 13.09 11.03 -5.67
C GLY A 91 12.79 11.69 -7.02
N SER A 92 12.02 10.99 -7.86
CA SER A 92 11.35 11.65 -8.99
C SER A 92 10.31 12.66 -8.47
N GLU A 93 9.87 13.61 -9.31
CA GLU A 93 8.81 14.57 -8.94
C GLU A 93 7.56 13.86 -8.38
N ARG A 94 7.17 12.74 -8.98
CA ARG A 94 6.05 11.91 -8.51
C ARG A 94 6.32 11.32 -7.12
N ASN A 95 7.53 10.82 -6.87
CA ASN A 95 7.90 10.25 -5.58
C ASN A 95 7.95 11.35 -4.50
N ALA A 96 8.52 12.52 -4.81
CA ALA A 96 8.57 13.65 -3.90
C ALA A 96 7.17 14.16 -3.55
N GLN A 97 6.26 14.25 -4.52
CA GLN A 97 4.87 14.63 -4.29
C GLN A 97 4.13 13.66 -3.36
N GLN A 98 4.32 12.35 -3.55
CA GLN A 98 3.77 11.34 -2.63
C GLN A 98 4.42 11.39 -1.25
N ALA A 99 5.72 11.64 -1.19
CA ALA A 99 6.47 11.77 0.05
C ALA A 99 5.94 12.94 0.90
N LEU A 100 5.58 14.07 0.29
CA LEU A 100 4.96 15.21 0.99
C LEU A 100 3.63 14.84 1.63
N MET A 101 2.76 14.13 0.91
CA MET A 101 1.48 13.67 1.45
C MET A 101 1.67 12.64 2.58
N LEU A 102 2.62 11.72 2.41
CA LEU A 102 2.98 10.74 3.45
C LEU A 102 3.59 11.43 4.69
N LYS A 103 4.44 12.45 4.50
CA LYS A 103 5.01 13.25 5.60
C LYS A 103 3.91 13.94 6.40
N ALA A 104 2.93 14.54 5.74
CA ALA A 104 1.76 15.11 6.41
C ALA A 104 0.95 14.04 7.18
N ALA A 105 0.81 12.83 6.64
CA ALA A 105 0.16 11.72 7.33
C ALA A 105 0.93 11.27 8.59
N ILE A 106 2.26 11.19 8.50
CA ILE A 106 3.14 10.84 9.63
C ILE A 106 3.02 11.88 10.75
N LEU A 107 3.06 13.17 10.41
CA LEU A 107 2.93 14.27 11.38
C LEU A 107 1.57 14.22 12.08
N ARG A 108 0.48 13.99 11.34
CA ARG A 108 -0.86 13.82 11.92
C ARG A 108 -0.97 12.63 12.85
N ASP A 109 -0.42 11.47 12.44
CA ASP A 109 -0.44 10.27 13.26
C ASP A 109 0.40 10.41 14.55
N ARG A 110 1.43 11.28 14.53
CA ARG A 110 2.19 11.72 15.72
C ARG A 110 1.44 12.74 16.59
N GLY A 111 0.32 13.29 16.12
CA GLY A 111 -0.45 14.34 16.80
C GLY A 111 -0.01 15.78 16.47
N ASP A 112 0.90 15.95 15.52
CA ASP A 112 1.43 17.25 15.10
C ASP A 112 0.64 17.82 13.92
N GLN A 113 -0.59 18.25 14.21
CA GLN A 113 -1.52 18.75 13.19
C GLN A 113 -0.99 20.03 12.52
N ALA A 114 -0.40 20.95 13.29
CA ALA A 114 0.08 22.22 12.77
C ALA A 114 1.24 22.03 11.77
N ALA A 115 2.21 21.15 12.08
CA ALA A 115 3.29 20.86 11.14
C ALA A 115 2.77 20.15 9.87
N ALA A 116 1.74 19.30 9.99
CA ALA A 116 1.13 18.67 8.83
C ALA A 116 0.45 19.69 7.90
N GLU A 117 -0.28 20.66 8.47
CA GLU A 117 -0.97 21.72 7.72
C GLU A 117 0.00 22.68 7.03
N ALA A 118 1.17 22.92 7.63
CA ALA A 118 2.21 23.73 7.02
C ALA A 118 2.70 23.17 5.66
N LEU A 119 2.52 21.87 5.40
CA LEU A 119 2.91 21.24 4.13
C LEU A 119 1.90 21.45 2.99
N TYR A 120 0.69 21.95 3.27
CA TYR A 120 -0.39 21.98 2.27
C TYR A 120 -0.09 22.85 1.04
N PRO A 121 0.53 24.03 1.16
CA PRO A 121 0.90 24.81 -0.02
C PRO A 121 1.82 24.01 -0.96
N GLN A 122 2.84 23.35 -0.41
CA GLN A 122 3.80 22.57 -1.20
C GLN A 122 3.17 21.31 -1.82
N ILE A 123 2.23 20.66 -1.10
CA ILE A 123 1.46 19.53 -1.64
C ILE A 123 0.59 19.98 -2.81
N THR A 124 -0.09 21.13 -2.70
CA THR A 124 -0.91 21.68 -3.78
C THR A 124 -0.06 22.04 -5.00
N GLU A 125 1.04 22.76 -4.80
CA GLU A 125 1.96 23.17 -5.86
C GLU A 125 2.50 21.96 -6.65
N THR A 126 3.06 20.98 -5.95
CA THR A 126 3.61 19.78 -6.59
C THR A 126 2.55 18.92 -7.26
N TRP A 127 1.34 18.84 -6.70
CA TRP A 127 0.23 18.16 -7.34
C TRP A 127 -0.18 18.83 -8.65
N GLU A 128 -0.32 20.15 -8.67
CA GLU A 128 -0.71 20.90 -9.87
C GLU A 128 0.35 20.80 -10.96
N ALA A 129 1.64 20.86 -10.61
CA ALA A 129 2.75 20.66 -11.55
C ALA A 129 2.69 19.28 -12.23
N ILE A 130 2.43 18.22 -11.47
CA ILE A 130 2.50 16.84 -11.97
C ILE A 130 1.18 16.40 -12.62
N LYS A 131 0.04 16.73 -12.02
CA LYS A 131 -1.29 16.27 -12.45
C LYS A 131 -1.98 17.26 -13.38
N ARG A 132 -1.47 18.48 -13.51
CA ARG A 132 -2.02 19.57 -14.33
C ARG A 132 -3.50 19.85 -14.04
N ARG A 133 -3.86 19.76 -12.75
CA ARG A 133 -5.21 20.04 -12.24
C ARG A 133 -5.13 20.45 -10.77
N THR A 134 -6.06 21.29 -10.35
CA THR A 134 -6.16 21.75 -8.96
C THR A 134 -6.40 20.59 -7.98
N LEU A 135 -5.75 20.67 -6.82
CA LEU A 135 -6.01 19.78 -5.69
C LEU A 135 -7.03 20.44 -4.75
N SER A 136 -8.25 19.89 -4.68
CA SER A 136 -9.22 20.38 -3.70
C SER A 136 -8.79 20.00 -2.28
N PRO A 137 -9.17 20.80 -1.26
CA PRO A 137 -8.91 20.45 0.14
C PRO A 137 -9.41 19.05 0.49
N GLU A 138 -10.62 18.68 0.07
CA GLU A 138 -11.22 17.37 0.36
C GLU A 138 -10.42 16.22 -0.27
N GLN A 139 -9.90 16.42 -1.48
CA GLN A 139 -9.05 15.43 -2.13
C GLN A 139 -7.72 15.30 -1.39
N ARG A 140 -7.07 16.41 -1.03
CA ARG A 140 -5.83 16.39 -0.22
C ARG A 140 -6.03 15.61 1.07
N GLU A 141 -7.13 15.90 1.78
CA GLU A 141 -7.49 15.21 3.02
C GLU A 141 -7.70 13.71 2.82
N ARG A 142 -8.33 13.30 1.72
CA ARG A 142 -8.55 11.90 1.38
C ARG A 142 -7.24 11.16 1.08
N GLU A 143 -6.34 11.77 0.31
CA GLU A 143 -5.04 11.19 -0.03
C GLU A 143 -4.16 11.03 1.21
N ILE A 144 -4.10 12.05 2.08
CA ILE A 144 -3.35 11.98 3.35
C ILE A 144 -3.94 10.89 4.26
N ARG A 145 -5.27 10.84 4.38
CA ARG A 145 -5.95 9.85 5.23
C ARG A 145 -5.70 8.42 4.79
N MET A 146 -5.59 8.17 3.49
CA MET A 146 -5.30 6.83 2.96
C MET A 146 -4.01 6.25 3.56
N PHE A 147 -2.95 7.05 3.71
CA PHE A 147 -1.69 6.60 4.32
C PHE A 147 -1.84 6.24 5.80
N ILE A 148 -2.66 7.01 6.55
CA ILE A 148 -2.96 6.73 7.96
C ILE A 148 -3.76 5.43 8.08
N ASP A 149 -4.77 5.22 7.23
CA ASP A 149 -5.60 4.02 7.24
C ASP A 149 -4.77 2.76 6.93
N VAL A 150 -3.87 2.84 5.94
CA VAL A 150 -2.92 1.76 5.62
C VAL A 150 -2.02 1.45 6.82
N ALA A 151 -1.44 2.47 7.47
CA ALA A 151 -0.58 2.27 8.63
C ALA A 151 -1.35 1.67 9.82
N ARG A 152 -2.59 2.12 10.07
CA ARG A 152 -3.46 1.57 11.10
C ARG A 152 -3.78 0.09 10.86
N ASN A 153 -4.13 -0.26 9.63
CA ASN A 153 -4.41 -1.66 9.27
C ASN A 153 -3.18 -2.54 9.42
N GLU A 154 -2.00 -2.05 9.05
CA GLU A 154 -0.74 -2.75 9.25
C GLU A 154 -0.45 -2.99 10.74
N ARG A 155 -0.67 -2.00 11.61
CA ARG A 155 -0.54 -2.17 13.07
C ARG A 155 -1.44 -3.28 13.58
N ILE A 156 -2.73 -3.23 13.21
CA ILE A 156 -3.71 -4.24 13.62
C ILE A 156 -3.27 -5.64 13.16
N ALA A 157 -2.79 -5.76 11.92
CA ALA A 157 -2.31 -7.03 11.38
C ALA A 157 -1.06 -7.57 12.13
N GLN A 158 -0.23 -6.68 12.70
CA GLN A 158 0.94 -7.03 13.51
C GLN A 158 0.63 -7.20 15.00
N GLY A 159 -0.63 -7.05 15.43
CA GLY A 159 -1.00 -7.07 16.85
C GLY A 159 -0.54 -5.84 17.64
N ILE A 160 -0.21 -4.75 16.96
CA ILE A 160 0.14 -3.45 17.54
C ILE A 160 -1.15 -2.63 17.69
N ALA A 161 -1.19 -1.74 18.69
CA ALA A 161 -2.29 -0.80 18.86
C ALA A 161 -2.55 0.02 17.58
N ALA A 162 -3.83 0.23 17.24
CA ALA A 162 -4.24 0.97 16.05
C ALA A 162 -3.67 2.41 16.00
N ASN A 163 -3.48 3.01 17.17
CA ASN A 163 -2.92 4.35 17.35
C ASN A 163 -1.58 4.24 18.08
N CYS A 164 -0.59 5.03 17.67
CA CYS A 164 0.73 5.04 18.29
C CYS A 164 0.76 5.73 19.67
N GLY A 165 -0.31 6.45 20.03
CA GLY A 165 -0.39 7.23 21.27
C GLY A 165 -0.46 6.43 22.57
N ASN A 166 -0.66 5.10 22.54
CA ASN A 166 -0.93 4.29 23.73
C ASN A 166 -0.12 2.99 23.79
N ALA A 167 1.21 3.06 23.69
CA ALA A 167 2.05 2.02 24.28
C ALA A 167 2.19 2.28 25.79
N THR A 168 1.07 2.26 26.52
CA THR A 168 1.16 1.84 27.92
C THR A 168 1.34 0.34 27.85
N SER A 169 2.55 -0.12 28.16
CA SER A 169 2.95 -1.53 28.23
C SER A 169 1.78 -2.44 28.62
N LEU A 170 1.45 -3.42 27.77
CA LEU A 170 0.76 -4.62 28.24
C LEU A 170 1.59 -5.18 29.42
N PRO A 171 0.98 -5.47 30.58
CA PRO A 171 1.67 -6.04 31.72
C PRO A 171 2.32 -7.39 31.40
#